data_AF-A0A7Y2ES92-F1
#
_entry.id   AF-A0A7Y2ES92-F1
#
_cell.length_a   1.000
_cell.length_b   1.000
_cell.length_c   1.000
_cell.angle_alpha   90.00
_cell.angle_beta   90.00
_cell.angle_gamma   90.00
#
_symmetry.space_group_name_H-M   'P 1'
#
loop_
_entity.id
_entity.type
_entity.pdbx_description
1 polymer ?
#
loop_
_entity_poly.entity_id
_entity_poly.type
_entity_poly.pdbx_seq_one_letter_code
_entity_poly.pdbx_strand_id
1 'polypeptide(L)'
;MREFLQTYYDRWAFDHPTTRDIQQVAEDVSGEDLDWFFDQYVYGTATVDYAVGRVSNSKIADSDVAGRDSTRYNGYVLVHRKDDGYFPVTVQVRYRDGTTERKTIDGQDEWLRLSFYNHAGIVEAFIDPDNDVWLDINRLNNRRIVDGPQGPFARKIQLKATVAVQQLLFLLAGIF
;
A
#
# COMPACT_ATOMS: atom_id res chain seq x y z
N MET A 1 -22.85 3.34 7.02
CA MET A 1 -23.56 2.84 5.82
C MET A 1 -25.07 2.75 5.98
N ARG A 2 -25.61 2.01 6.97
CA ARG A 2 -27.07 1.88 7.14
C ARG A 2 -27.75 3.24 7.36
N GLU A 3 -27.19 4.04 8.26
CA GLU A 3 -27.68 5.38 8.58
C GLU A 3 -27.69 6.29 7.34
N PHE A 4 -26.59 6.33 6.59
CA PHE A 4 -26.52 7.05 5.31
C PHE A 4 -27.66 6.68 4.35
N LEU A 5 -27.87 5.38 4.09
CA LEU A 5 -28.93 4.93 3.18
C LEU A 5 -30.34 5.27 3.70
N GLN A 6 -30.54 5.19 5.02
CA GLN A 6 -31.80 5.58 5.66
C GLN A 6 -32.06 7.07 5.52
N THR A 7 -31.11 7.92 5.92
CA THR A 7 -31.23 9.37 5.83
C THR A 7 -31.40 9.83 4.38
N TYR A 8 -30.68 9.22 3.44
CA TYR A 8 -30.83 9.51 2.02
C TYR A 8 -32.24 9.18 1.52
N TYR A 9 -32.72 7.97 1.83
CA TYR A 9 -34.08 7.55 1.46
C TYR A 9 -35.14 8.45 2.09
N ASP A 10 -35.03 8.76 3.38
CA ASP A 10 -36.00 9.58 4.10
C ASP A 10 -36.11 11.00 3.53
N ARG A 11 -35.02 11.55 2.99
CA ARG A 11 -34.99 12.91 2.39
C ARG A 11 -35.46 12.96 0.94
N TRP A 12 -35.17 11.92 0.16
CA TRP A 12 -35.30 11.98 -1.31
C TRP A 12 -36.15 10.85 -1.90
N ALA A 13 -36.88 10.10 -1.08
CA ALA A 13 -37.77 9.05 -1.57
C ALA A 13 -38.76 9.61 -2.61
N PHE A 14 -38.75 8.99 -3.80
CA PHE A 14 -39.59 9.35 -4.95
C PHE A 14 -39.24 10.70 -5.64
N ASP A 15 -38.10 11.29 -5.31
CA ASP A 15 -37.54 12.47 -5.97
C ASP A 15 -36.35 12.13 -6.89
N HIS A 16 -35.76 13.14 -7.54
CA HIS A 16 -34.61 13.02 -8.46
C HIS A 16 -33.40 13.81 -7.95
N PRO A 17 -32.72 13.31 -6.89
CA PRO A 17 -31.56 13.99 -6.31
C PRO A 17 -30.38 14.03 -7.29
N THR A 18 -29.58 15.08 -7.16
CA THR A 18 -28.31 15.24 -7.85
C THR A 18 -27.16 14.60 -7.06
N THR A 19 -25.99 14.48 -7.67
CA THR A 19 -24.77 14.01 -6.97
C THR A 19 -24.44 14.87 -5.74
N ARG A 20 -24.67 16.18 -5.82
CA ARG A 20 -24.44 17.12 -4.71
C ARG A 20 -25.32 16.80 -3.50
N ASP A 21 -26.57 16.38 -3.75
CA ASP A 21 -27.50 16.00 -2.68
C ASP A 21 -27.04 14.72 -1.96
N ILE A 22 -26.51 13.75 -2.71
CA ILE A 22 -25.91 12.53 -2.15
C ILE A 22 -24.69 12.87 -1.28
N GLN A 23 -23.80 13.73 -1.80
CA GLN A 23 -22.63 14.19 -1.05
C GLN A 23 -23.03 14.85 0.26
N GLN A 24 -24.01 15.77 0.22
CA GLN A 24 -24.48 16.46 1.41
C GLN A 24 -25.05 15.49 2.46
N VAL A 25 -25.81 14.46 2.05
CA VAL A 25 -26.27 13.43 3.00
C VAL A 25 -25.10 12.64 3.59
N ALA A 26 -24.07 12.35 2.80
CA ALA A 26 -22.90 11.63 3.28
C ALA A 26 -22.09 12.45 4.30
N GLU A 27 -21.91 13.74 4.05
CA GLU A 27 -21.24 14.68 4.95
C GLU A 27 -22.05 14.90 6.24
N ASP A 28 -23.37 15.07 6.14
CA ASP A 28 -24.26 15.21 7.29
C ASP A 28 -24.22 13.99 8.24
N VAL A 29 -24.13 12.77 7.68
CA VAL A 29 -24.13 11.52 8.45
C VAL A 29 -22.73 11.18 8.97
N SER A 30 -21.68 11.42 8.19
CA SER A 30 -20.30 11.13 8.62
C SER A 30 -19.75 12.19 9.57
N GLY A 31 -20.20 13.44 9.45
CA GLY A 31 -19.60 14.60 10.11
C GLY A 31 -18.24 15.00 9.54
N GLU A 32 -17.86 14.44 8.38
CA GLU A 32 -16.59 14.70 7.70
C GLU A 32 -16.83 15.50 6.41
N ASP A 33 -15.83 16.28 6.00
CA ASP A 33 -15.80 16.92 4.69
C ASP A 33 -15.36 15.92 3.63
N LEU A 34 -16.22 15.65 2.66
CA LEU A 34 -16.00 14.66 1.61
C LEU A 34 -15.69 15.30 0.25
N ASP A 35 -15.49 16.62 0.18
CA ASP A 35 -15.13 17.33 -1.05
C ASP A 35 -13.92 16.67 -1.72
N TRP A 36 -12.88 16.32 -0.94
CA TRP A 36 -11.68 15.67 -1.46
C TRP A 36 -11.97 14.36 -2.22
N PHE A 37 -12.95 13.57 -1.77
CA PHE A 37 -13.30 12.30 -2.41
C PHE A 37 -14.17 12.54 -3.64
N PHE A 38 -15.21 13.35 -3.51
CA PHE A 38 -16.14 13.62 -4.61
C PHE A 38 -15.45 14.36 -5.76
N ASP A 39 -14.60 15.34 -5.47
CA ASP A 39 -13.86 16.11 -6.47
C ASP A 39 -12.92 15.23 -7.30
N GLN A 40 -12.29 14.23 -6.68
CA GLN A 40 -11.35 13.34 -7.36
C GLN A 40 -12.04 12.24 -8.16
N TYR A 41 -13.01 11.56 -7.54
CA TYR A 41 -13.52 10.27 -8.02
C TYR A 41 -14.92 10.31 -8.64
N VAL A 42 -15.70 11.33 -8.32
CA VAL A 42 -17.07 11.46 -8.82
C VAL A 42 -17.16 12.56 -9.87
N TYR A 43 -16.60 13.73 -9.59
CA TYR A 43 -16.54 14.85 -10.52
C TYR A 43 -15.26 14.83 -11.37
N GLY A 44 -14.18 14.30 -10.82
CA GLY A 44 -12.89 14.17 -11.48
C GLY A 44 -12.69 12.83 -12.20
N THR A 45 -11.48 12.66 -12.74
CA THR A 45 -11.06 11.44 -13.44
C THR A 45 -9.78 10.86 -12.81
N ALA A 46 -9.55 11.15 -11.53
CA ALA A 46 -8.33 10.75 -10.85
C ALA A 46 -8.28 9.24 -10.66
N THR A 47 -7.12 8.64 -10.88
CA THR A 47 -6.84 7.22 -10.60
C THR A 47 -5.88 7.09 -9.44
N VAL A 48 -5.99 6.01 -8.67
CA VAL A 48 -5.11 5.73 -7.54
C VAL A 48 -4.13 4.63 -7.94
N ASP A 49 -2.83 4.91 -7.86
CA ASP A 49 -1.76 3.90 -7.96
C ASP A 49 -0.69 4.28 -6.95
N TYR A 50 -0.68 3.61 -5.80
CA TYR A 50 0.44 3.69 -4.88
C TYR A 50 1.49 2.65 -5.25
N ALA A 51 2.74 2.88 -4.88
CA ALA A 51 3.79 1.90 -5.11
C ALA A 51 4.85 1.99 -4.02
N VAL A 52 5.37 0.84 -3.60
CA VAL A 52 6.57 0.80 -2.80
C VAL A 52 7.77 1.01 -3.72
N GLY A 53 8.37 2.20 -3.65
CA GLY A 53 9.58 2.55 -4.37
C GLY A 53 10.80 1.83 -3.79
N ARG A 54 11.61 2.57 -3.04
CA ARG A 54 12.85 2.06 -2.42
C ARG A 54 12.63 1.75 -0.95
N VAL A 55 13.14 0.59 -0.53
CA VAL A 55 13.34 0.28 0.89
C VAL A 55 14.83 0.16 1.13
N SER A 56 15.33 0.79 2.19
CA SER A 56 16.75 0.79 2.52
C SER A 56 16.93 0.69 4.03
N ASN A 57 17.95 -0.03 4.45
CA ASN A 57 18.35 -0.17 5.84
C ASN A 57 19.75 0.41 6.03
N SER A 58 19.92 1.40 6.89
CA SER A 58 21.24 1.90 7.31
C SER A 58 21.51 1.46 8.73
N LYS A 59 22.67 0.84 8.98
CA LYS A 59 23.11 0.54 10.35
C LYS A 59 23.50 1.83 11.04
N ILE A 60 23.03 1.99 12.27
CA ILE A 60 23.49 3.02 13.20
C ILE A 60 24.22 2.26 14.31
N ALA A 61 25.54 2.47 14.39
CA ALA A 61 26.32 1.99 15.52
C ALA A 61 25.99 2.87 16.72
N ASP A 62 25.49 2.26 17.79
CA ASP A 62 25.26 2.92 19.06
C ASP A 62 26.58 2.88 19.83
N SER A 63 27.36 3.95 19.78
CA SER A 63 28.72 4.00 20.36
C SER A 63 28.75 4.26 21.87
N ASP A 64 27.59 4.43 22.52
CA ASP A 64 27.50 5.03 23.85
C ASP A 64 27.23 4.08 25.03
N VAL A 65 27.27 2.76 24.83
CA VAL A 65 27.17 1.79 25.95
C VAL A 65 28.31 0.79 25.92
N ALA A 66 29.25 0.96 26.86
CA ALA A 66 30.37 0.05 27.08
C ALA A 66 29.90 -1.42 27.14
N GLY A 67 30.17 -2.17 26.07
CA GLY A 67 30.12 -3.64 26.06
C GLY A 67 28.84 -4.32 25.55
N ARG A 68 27.85 -3.60 25.00
CA ARG A 68 26.69 -4.22 24.34
C ARG A 68 26.58 -3.77 22.89
N ASP A 69 26.80 -4.71 21.97
CA ASP A 69 26.68 -4.49 20.52
C ASP A 69 25.19 -4.36 20.11
N SER A 70 24.56 -3.24 20.48
CA SER A 70 23.18 -2.95 20.07
C SER A 70 23.19 -2.28 18.69
N THR A 71 23.36 -3.08 17.63
CA THR A 71 23.15 -2.60 16.27
C THR A 71 21.70 -2.10 16.14
N ARG A 72 21.53 -0.82 15.79
CA ARG A 72 20.23 -0.27 15.39
C ARG A 72 20.21 -0.08 13.88
N TYR A 73 19.02 -0.08 13.30
CA TYR A 73 18.78 0.21 11.91
C TYR A 73 17.88 1.44 11.79
N ASN A 74 18.29 2.37 10.95
CA ASN A 74 17.42 3.39 10.39
C ASN A 74 17.01 2.92 9.00
N GLY A 75 15.82 2.33 8.94
CA GLY A 75 15.16 1.92 7.73
C GLY A 75 14.35 3.09 7.15
N TYR A 76 14.29 3.20 5.83
CA TYR A 76 13.27 4.03 5.21
C TYR A 76 12.56 3.29 4.07
N VAL A 77 11.29 3.62 3.91
CA VAL A 77 10.43 3.21 2.80
C VAL A 77 10.05 4.47 2.04
N LEU A 78 10.33 4.48 0.74
CA LEU A 78 9.86 5.49 -0.18
C LEU A 78 8.55 5.01 -0.78
N VAL A 79 7.47 5.68 -0.43
CA VAL A 79 6.14 5.50 -1.04
C VAL A 79 6.04 6.47 -2.21
N HIS A 80 5.55 5.97 -3.34
CA HIS A 80 5.33 6.75 -4.55
C HIS A 80 3.86 6.66 -4.92
N ARG A 81 3.16 7.80 -4.99
CA ARG A 81 1.85 7.93 -5.61
C ARG A 81 2.08 8.26 -7.08
N LYS A 82 1.74 7.33 -7.98
CA LYS A 82 2.06 7.41 -9.40
C LYS A 82 1.04 8.19 -10.23
N ASP A 83 -0.19 8.22 -9.77
CA ASP A 83 -1.31 8.88 -10.45
C ASP A 83 -1.90 9.98 -9.56
N ASP A 84 -2.78 10.81 -10.13
CA ASP A 84 -3.27 12.04 -9.50
C ASP A 84 -4.16 11.80 -8.27
N GLY A 85 -4.83 10.65 -8.19
CA GLY A 85 -5.76 10.33 -7.12
C GLY A 85 -5.04 9.92 -5.85
N TYR A 86 -5.46 10.48 -4.72
CA TYR A 86 -4.97 10.11 -3.40
C TYR A 86 -6.09 9.62 -2.47
N PHE A 87 -5.67 8.72 -1.58
CA PHE A 87 -6.44 8.11 -0.52
C PHE A 87 -5.58 7.96 0.73
N PRO A 88 -6.12 8.20 1.94
CA PRO A 88 -5.44 7.79 3.16
C PRO A 88 -5.14 6.29 3.12
N VAL A 89 -3.89 5.92 3.36
CA VAL A 89 -3.43 4.53 3.20
C VAL A 89 -2.48 4.12 4.32
N THR A 90 -2.55 2.85 4.72
CA THR A 90 -1.68 2.28 5.74
C THR A 90 -0.46 1.63 5.10
N VAL A 91 0.73 2.00 5.56
CA VAL A 91 2.00 1.38 5.18
C VAL A 91 2.49 0.52 6.32
N GLN A 92 2.60 -0.79 6.08
CA GLN A 92 3.15 -1.76 7.01
C GLN A 92 4.57 -2.13 6.63
N VAL A 93 5.48 -2.12 7.60
CA VAL A 93 6.79 -2.74 7.49
C VAL A 93 6.85 -3.99 8.35
N ARG A 94 7.56 -5.01 7.86
CA ARG A 94 7.93 -6.19 8.62
C ARG A 94 9.44 -6.21 8.79
N TYR A 95 9.87 -6.45 10.01
CA TYR A 95 11.28 -6.51 10.39
C TYR A 95 11.80 -7.95 10.39
N ARG A 96 13.13 -8.10 10.41
CA ARG A 96 13.80 -9.42 10.41
C ARG A 96 13.48 -10.26 11.65
N ASP A 97 13.20 -9.62 12.78
CA ASP A 97 12.79 -10.28 14.02
C ASP A 97 11.32 -10.77 13.98
N GLY A 98 10.60 -10.50 12.89
CA GLY A 98 9.19 -10.86 12.71
C GLY A 98 8.19 -9.81 13.21
N THR A 99 8.65 -8.77 13.90
CA THR A 99 7.79 -7.67 14.34
C THR A 99 7.30 -6.85 13.14
N THR A 100 6.16 -6.19 13.32
CA THR A 100 5.57 -5.30 12.31
C THR A 100 5.30 -3.93 12.90
N GLU A 101 5.41 -2.90 12.06
CA GLU A 101 5.04 -1.53 12.39
C GLU A 101 4.18 -0.98 11.25
N ARG A 102 3.15 -0.20 11.60
CA ARG A 102 2.21 0.40 10.65
C ARG A 102 2.23 1.91 10.80
N LYS A 103 2.14 2.63 9.68
CA LYS A 103 1.96 4.08 9.64
C LYS A 103 0.90 4.43 8.60
N THR A 104 -0.11 5.18 9.01
CA THR A 104 -1.11 5.72 8.11
C THR A 104 -0.63 7.07 7.58
N ILE A 105 -0.78 7.28 6.28
CA ILE A 105 -0.44 8.51 5.57
C ILE A 105 -1.69 9.02 4.85
N ASP A 106 -1.79 10.32 4.61
CA ASP A 106 -2.89 10.91 3.83
C ASP A 106 -2.78 10.58 2.33
N GLY A 107 -1.57 10.28 1.85
CA GLY A 107 -1.29 9.91 0.47
C GLY A 107 -1.17 11.08 -0.51
N GLN A 108 -1.19 12.34 -0.04
CA GLN A 108 -1.19 13.50 -0.93
C GLN A 108 0.16 13.71 -1.64
N ASP A 109 1.26 13.43 -0.96
CA ASP A 109 2.60 13.57 -1.53
C ASP A 109 2.84 12.54 -2.65
N GLU A 110 3.34 12.99 -3.80
CA GLU A 110 3.80 12.10 -4.88
C GLU A 110 4.91 11.17 -4.35
N TRP A 111 5.87 11.71 -3.59
CA TRP A 111 6.96 10.95 -3.01
C TRP A 111 7.06 11.19 -1.51
N LEU A 112 6.78 10.15 -0.72
CA LEU A 112 6.85 10.23 0.73
C LEU A 112 7.89 9.26 1.29
N ARG A 113 8.84 9.79 2.06
CA ARG A 113 9.85 8.98 2.77
C ARG A 113 9.42 8.72 4.21
N LEU A 114 9.01 7.48 4.48
CA LEU A 114 8.71 7.01 5.82
C LEU A 114 9.95 6.41 6.47
N SER A 115 10.38 6.97 7.59
CA SER A 115 11.53 6.46 8.36
C SER A 115 11.08 5.61 9.53
N PHE A 116 11.84 4.55 9.80
CA PHE A 116 11.56 3.51 10.77
C PHE A 116 12.84 3.19 11.55
N TYR A 117 12.75 3.21 12.88
CA TYR A 117 13.90 3.00 13.76
C TYR A 117 13.68 1.73 14.57
N ASN A 118 14.50 0.70 14.34
CA ASN A 118 14.36 -0.58 15.01
C ASN A 118 15.73 -1.27 15.18
N HIS A 119 15.85 -2.23 16.09
CA HIS A 119 17.02 -3.11 16.25
C HIS A 119 17.14 -4.15 15.12
N ALA A 120 16.07 -4.40 14.38
CA ALA A 120 16.07 -5.24 13.18
C ALA A 120 15.88 -4.41 11.91
N GLY A 121 16.52 -4.82 10.81
CA GLY A 121 16.30 -4.21 9.50
C GLY A 121 14.94 -4.60 8.91
N ILE A 122 14.37 -3.71 8.09
CA ILE A 122 13.14 -3.97 7.32
C ILE A 122 13.42 -5.06 6.31
N VAL A 123 12.61 -6.12 6.32
CA VAL A 123 12.65 -7.20 5.32
C VAL A 123 11.56 -7.06 4.26
N GLU A 124 10.48 -6.33 4.57
CA GLU A 124 9.35 -6.14 3.69
C GLU A 124 8.62 -4.85 4.02
N ALA A 125 8.13 -4.17 2.99
CA ALA A 125 7.18 -3.08 3.09
C ALA A 125 5.94 -3.42 2.25
N PHE A 126 4.76 -3.12 2.77
CA PHE A 126 3.48 -3.39 2.15
C PHE A 126 2.53 -2.20 2.39
N ILE A 127 2.14 -1.54 1.31
CA ILE A 127 1.08 -0.52 1.27
C ILE A 127 -0.27 -1.23 1.20
N ASP A 128 -1.22 -0.75 1.99
CA ASP A 128 -2.58 -1.28 2.08
C ASP A 128 -2.65 -2.81 2.32
N PRO A 129 -2.10 -3.30 3.45
CA PRO A 129 -2.08 -4.73 3.75
C PRO A 129 -3.49 -5.31 3.96
N ASP A 130 -4.43 -4.49 4.41
CA ASP A 130 -5.79 -4.90 4.78
C ASP A 130 -6.77 -4.74 3.59
N ASN A 131 -6.32 -4.16 2.47
CA ASN A 131 -7.10 -3.91 1.26
C ASN A 131 -8.27 -2.94 1.49
N ASP A 132 -7.99 -1.82 2.13
CA ASP A 132 -8.95 -0.75 2.35
C ASP A 132 -9.11 0.15 1.10
N VAL A 133 -8.07 0.26 0.26
CA VAL A 133 -8.08 1.14 -0.92
C VAL A 133 -8.39 0.33 -2.18
N TRP A 134 -9.68 0.16 -2.45
CA TRP A 134 -10.16 -0.68 -3.56
C TRP A 134 -9.93 -0.07 -4.94
N LEU A 135 -9.71 1.26 -4.99
CA LEU A 135 -9.50 2.01 -6.22
C LEU A 135 -8.04 1.97 -6.72
N ASP A 136 -7.15 1.31 -5.97
CA ASP A 136 -5.77 1.10 -6.42
C ASP A 136 -5.73 0.17 -7.65
N ILE A 137 -5.30 0.73 -8.78
CA ILE A 137 -5.30 0.04 -10.07
C ILE A 137 -4.20 -1.02 -10.18
N ASN A 138 -3.16 -0.97 -9.35
CA ASN A 138 -1.98 -1.82 -9.49
C ASN A 138 -1.41 -2.30 -8.16
N ARG A 139 -2.21 -3.09 -7.45
CA ARG A 139 -1.84 -3.67 -6.15
C ARG A 139 -0.59 -4.56 -6.15
N LEU A 140 -0.07 -4.98 -7.32
CA LEU A 140 1.14 -5.80 -7.43
C LEU A 140 2.41 -5.03 -7.07
N ASN A 141 2.39 -3.71 -7.15
CA ASN A 141 3.54 -2.85 -6.82
C ASN A 141 3.49 -2.33 -5.36
N ASN A 142 2.41 -2.64 -4.63
CA ASN A 142 2.20 -2.22 -3.23
C ASN A 142 3.05 -2.99 -2.23
N ARG A 143 3.70 -4.08 -2.66
CA ARG A 143 4.54 -4.90 -1.79
C ARG A 143 5.95 -5.02 -2.33
N ARG A 144 6.93 -4.79 -1.47
CA ARG A 144 8.34 -4.98 -1.76
C ARG A 144 9.04 -5.75 -0.65
N ILE A 145 9.73 -6.83 -1.04
CA ILE A 145 10.60 -7.61 -0.16
C ILE A 145 12.04 -7.15 -0.39
N VAL A 146 12.74 -6.74 0.68
CA VAL A 146 14.11 -6.22 0.65
C VAL A 146 15.11 -7.37 0.51
N ASP A 147 14.93 -8.38 1.34
CA ASP A 147 15.71 -9.61 1.37
C ASP A 147 14.87 -10.73 0.74
N GLY A 148 14.75 -10.75 -0.59
CA GLY A 148 14.30 -11.95 -1.30
C GLY A 148 15.29 -13.10 -1.04
N PRO A 149 14.97 -14.37 -1.36
CA PRO A 149 15.95 -15.44 -1.27
C PRO A 149 17.09 -15.14 -2.26
N GLN A 150 18.14 -14.49 -1.77
CA GLN A 150 19.33 -14.14 -2.52
C GLN A 150 20.34 -15.26 -2.35
N GLY A 151 20.75 -15.84 -3.47
CA GLY A 151 21.79 -16.87 -3.50
C GLY A 151 21.73 -17.73 -4.77
N PRO A 152 22.83 -18.39 -5.16
CA PRO A 152 22.88 -19.24 -6.35
C PRO A 152 21.80 -20.34 -6.35
N PHE A 153 21.44 -20.83 -5.16
CA PHE A 153 20.45 -21.88 -4.96
C PHE A 153 19.01 -21.43 -5.24
N ALA A 154 18.60 -20.28 -4.68
CA ALA A 154 17.29 -19.70 -4.93
C ALA A 154 17.09 -19.37 -6.41
N ARG A 155 18.12 -18.79 -7.04
CA ARG A 155 18.14 -18.53 -8.49
C ARG A 155 18.01 -19.83 -9.29
N LYS A 156 18.69 -20.90 -8.88
CA LYS A 156 18.61 -22.22 -9.55
C LYS A 156 17.21 -22.84 -9.44
N ILE A 157 16.56 -22.76 -8.28
CA ILE A 157 15.18 -23.25 -8.09
C ILE A 157 14.22 -22.43 -8.94
N GLN A 158 14.34 -21.10 -8.92
CA GLN A 158 13.51 -20.21 -9.73
C GLN A 158 13.64 -20.54 -11.23
N LEU A 159 14.88 -20.66 -11.73
CA LEU A 159 15.14 -21.04 -13.12
C LEU A 159 14.52 -22.40 -13.48
N LYS A 160 14.66 -23.40 -12.60
CA LYS A 160 14.04 -24.72 -12.82
C LYS A 160 12.51 -24.64 -12.86
N ALA A 161 11.89 -23.89 -11.95
CA ALA A 161 10.45 -23.70 -11.92
C ALA A 161 9.95 -22.99 -13.20
N THR A 162 10.65 -21.93 -13.64
CA THR A 162 10.33 -21.24 -14.90
C THR A 162 10.43 -22.17 -16.10
N VAL A 163 11.49 -22.98 -16.20
CA VAL A 163 11.64 -23.96 -17.29
C VAL A 163 10.51 -25.00 -17.25
N ALA A 164 10.14 -25.49 -16.07
CA ALA A 164 9.05 -26.45 -15.92
C ALA A 164 7.70 -25.87 -16.37
N VAL A 165 7.40 -24.62 -15.98
CA VAL A 165 6.20 -23.90 -16.43
C VAL A 165 6.25 -23.69 -17.95
N GLN A 166 7.39 -23.29 -18.51
CA GLN A 166 7.55 -23.10 -19.95
C GLN A 166 7.34 -24.40 -20.72
N GLN A 167 7.87 -25.52 -20.24
CA GLN A 167 7.64 -26.84 -20.84
C GLN A 167 6.18 -27.24 -20.77
N LEU A 168 5.50 -26.99 -19.65
CA LEU A 168 4.06 -27.22 -19.51
C LEU A 168 3.26 -26.38 -20.52
N LEU A 169 3.64 -25.11 -20.72
CA LEU A 169 2.98 -24.25 -21.70
C LEU A 169 3.20 -24.75 -23.14
N PHE A 170 4.40 -25.21 -23.50
CA PHE A 170 4.65 -25.82 -24.81
C PHE A 170 3.83 -27.11 -25.02
N LEU A 171 3.76 -27.95 -24.00
CA LEU A 171 2.92 -29.16 -24.00
C LEU A 171 1.45 -28.81 -24.25
N LEU A 172 0.93 -27.77 -23.58
CA LEU A 172 -0.45 -27.32 -23.71
C LEU A 172 -0.73 -26.62 -25.06
N ALA A 173 0.26 -25.91 -25.61
CA ALA A 173 0.15 -25.22 -26.89
C ALA A 173 0.34 -26.16 -28.11
N GLY A 174 0.70 -27.43 -27.89
CA GLY A 174 0.96 -28.40 -28.97
C GLY A 174 2.19 -28.07 -29.81
N ILE A 175 3.08 -27.22 -29.31
CA ILE A 175 4.34 -26.84 -29.95
C ILE A 175 5.40 -27.79 -29.41
N PHE A 176 5.71 -28.84 -30.18
CA PHE A 176 6.82 -29.76 -29.93
C PHE A 176 7.81 -29.70 -31.08
#